data_AF-A0A839J575-F1
#
_entry.id   AF-A0A839J575-F1
#
_cell.length_a   1.000
_cell.length_b   1.000
_cell.length_c   1.000
_cell.angle_alpha   90.00
_cell.angle_beta   90.00
_cell.angle_gamma   90.00
#
_symmetry.space_group_name_H-M   'P 1'
#
loop_
_entity.id
_entity.type
_entity.pdbx_description
1 polymer ?
#
loop_
_entity_poly.entity_id
_entity_poly.type
_entity_poly.pdbx_seq_one_letter_code
_entity_poly.pdbx_strand_id
1 'polypeptide(L)'
;MVAVVGCAGGVGASTVALALATATGASARVVECCPPLASGFSAAANAELGTEGPWRRGSRGDVLLERPITGDATVPVPTESSVEWTVVDTNWTTVSGMGAGWLGSVLRTLDDVVLVTNASLPGVRRLESCAELLGRDALGVVVGPTARRWPRPVKVAAAGIPAGVHLTDFPLDSRLQVTGMTPDPFPAPLLKAAQNVLALLRKEPT
;
A
#
# COMPACT_ATOMS: atom_id res chain seq x y z
N MET A 1 7.00 -7.67 -7.82
CA MET A 1 6.12 -7.62 -6.63
C MET A 1 6.34 -6.28 -5.97
N VAL A 2 5.36 -5.68 -5.30
CA VAL A 2 5.50 -4.40 -4.58
C VAL A 2 4.92 -4.55 -3.18
N ALA A 3 5.62 -4.07 -2.15
CA ALA A 3 5.09 -4.00 -0.79
C ALA A 3 4.58 -2.58 -0.51
N VAL A 4 3.33 -2.45 -0.10
CA VAL A 4 2.70 -1.18 0.28
C VAL A 4 2.46 -1.21 1.78
N VAL A 5 3.11 -0.31 2.50
CA VAL A 5 3.11 -0.28 3.97
C VAL A 5 2.44 0.99 4.45
N GLY A 6 1.27 0.87 5.09
CA GLY A 6 0.68 1.99 5.81
C GLY A 6 1.46 2.33 7.08
N CYS A 7 2.11 3.50 7.10
CA CYS A 7 2.88 3.99 8.24
C CYS A 7 2.02 4.37 9.45
N ALA A 8 0.70 4.50 9.27
CA ALA A 8 -0.28 4.70 10.34
C ALA A 8 -1.66 4.17 9.91
N GLY A 9 -2.59 4.06 10.87
CA GLY A 9 -3.99 3.73 10.56
C GLY A 9 -4.66 4.81 9.72
N GLY A 10 -5.46 4.41 8.73
CA GLY A 10 -6.30 5.33 7.95
C GLY A 10 -5.54 6.27 6.99
N VAL A 11 -4.30 5.97 6.64
CA VAL A 11 -3.48 6.79 5.72
C VAL A 11 -3.77 6.56 4.23
N GLY A 12 -4.63 5.60 3.90
CA GLY A 12 -5.00 5.28 2.52
C GLY A 12 -4.11 4.23 1.83
N ALA A 13 -3.34 3.44 2.59
CA ALA A 13 -2.47 2.38 2.05
C ALA A 13 -3.21 1.41 1.14
N SER A 14 -4.37 0.90 1.57
CA SER A 14 -5.23 -0.01 0.80
C SER A 14 -5.72 0.61 -0.52
N THR A 15 -6.08 1.89 -0.52
CA THR A 15 -6.43 2.62 -1.74
C THR A 15 -5.24 2.72 -2.68
N VAL A 16 -4.05 3.06 -2.17
CA VAL A 16 -2.82 3.11 -2.97
C VAL A 16 -2.51 1.73 -3.54
N ALA A 17 -2.50 0.68 -2.72
CA ALA A 17 -2.19 -0.69 -3.14
C ALA A 17 -3.11 -1.17 -4.27
N LEU A 18 -4.42 -0.97 -4.12
CA LEU A 18 -5.37 -1.35 -5.15
C LEU A 18 -5.26 -0.47 -6.39
N ALA A 19 -5.04 0.84 -6.24
CA ALA A 19 -4.83 1.72 -7.38
C ALA A 19 -3.56 1.35 -8.17
N LEU A 20 -2.48 0.94 -7.49
CA LEU A 20 -1.26 0.42 -8.13
C LEU A 20 -1.56 -0.83 -8.94
N ALA A 21 -2.22 -1.83 -8.34
CA ALA A 21 -2.57 -3.06 -9.04
C ALA A 21 -3.45 -2.77 -10.27
N THR A 22 -4.48 -1.93 -10.14
CA THR A 22 -5.33 -1.53 -11.28
C THR A 22 -4.54 -0.77 -12.34
N ALA A 23 -3.63 0.11 -11.95
CA ALA A 23 -2.83 0.94 -12.86
C ALA A 23 -1.79 0.15 -13.67
N THR A 24 -1.48 -1.10 -13.29
CA THR A 24 -0.59 -1.95 -14.07
C THR A 24 -1.13 -2.24 -15.47
N GLY A 25 -2.47 -2.26 -15.64
CA GLY A 25 -3.14 -2.67 -16.88
C GLY A 25 -2.91 -4.14 -17.25
N ALA A 26 -2.38 -4.95 -16.32
CA ALA A 26 -2.05 -6.35 -16.50
C ALA A 26 -2.74 -7.20 -15.42
N SER A 27 -2.61 -8.53 -15.52
CA SER A 27 -3.10 -9.41 -14.46
C SER A 27 -2.36 -9.11 -13.16
N ALA A 28 -3.12 -8.75 -12.13
CA ALA A 28 -2.56 -8.34 -10.85
C ALA A 28 -3.34 -8.95 -9.68
N ARG A 29 -2.67 -9.08 -8.54
CA ARG A 29 -3.31 -9.38 -7.26
C ARG A 29 -2.90 -8.41 -6.19
N VAL A 30 -3.80 -8.17 -5.25
CA VAL A 30 -3.51 -7.47 -4.00
C VAL A 30 -3.78 -8.39 -2.83
N VAL A 31 -2.75 -8.62 -2.02
CA VAL A 31 -2.79 -9.43 -0.80
C VAL A 31 -2.90 -8.49 0.39
N GLU A 32 -4.11 -8.33 0.93
CA GLU A 32 -4.37 -7.52 2.12
C GLU A 32 -3.98 -8.30 3.37
N CYS A 33 -3.00 -7.79 4.11
CA CYS A 33 -2.40 -8.45 5.26
C CYS A 33 -2.93 -7.92 6.60
N CYS A 34 -3.95 -7.06 6.56
CA CYS A 34 -4.62 -6.59 7.77
C CYS A 34 -5.66 -7.63 8.23
N PRO A 35 -6.00 -7.66 9.53
CA PRO A 35 -7.02 -8.58 10.04
C PRO A 35 -8.41 -8.26 9.45
N PRO A 36 -9.35 -9.22 9.42
CA PRO A 36 -10.67 -9.03 8.82
C PRO A 36 -11.45 -7.81 9.34
N LEU A 37 -11.26 -7.42 10.60
CA LEU A 37 -11.90 -6.25 11.21
C LEU A 37 -11.39 -4.90 10.66
N ALA A 38 -10.19 -4.88 10.09
CA ALA A 38 -9.59 -3.70 9.47
C ALA A 38 -9.68 -3.72 7.94
N SER A 39 -10.18 -4.82 7.36
CA SER A 39 -10.19 -5.04 5.91
C SER A 39 -11.17 -4.11 5.20
N GLY A 40 -10.66 -3.31 4.26
CA GLY A 40 -11.47 -2.52 3.35
C GLY A 40 -11.89 -3.29 2.09
N PHE A 41 -11.29 -4.45 1.83
CA PHE A 41 -11.43 -5.14 0.54
C PHE A 41 -12.75 -5.88 0.35
N SER A 42 -13.44 -6.23 1.44
CA SER A 42 -14.77 -6.86 1.37
C SER A 42 -15.78 -6.01 0.59
N ALA A 43 -15.75 -4.70 0.76
CA ALA A 43 -16.62 -3.76 0.05
C ALA A 43 -16.09 -3.39 -1.35
N ALA A 44 -14.85 -3.72 -1.66
CA ALA A 44 -14.20 -3.34 -2.91
C ALA A 44 -14.36 -4.33 -4.05
N ALA A 45 -14.63 -5.60 -3.74
CA ALA A 45 -14.77 -6.64 -4.75
C ALA A 45 -16.07 -6.46 -5.56
N ASN A 46 -15.98 -6.60 -6.89
CA ASN A 46 -17.15 -6.67 -7.78
C ASN A 46 -17.78 -8.06 -7.76
N ALA A 47 -16.97 -9.09 -7.52
CA ALA A 47 -17.40 -10.47 -7.36
C ALA A 47 -16.60 -11.15 -6.25
N GLU A 48 -17.27 -11.96 -5.43
CA GLU A 48 -16.62 -12.86 -4.47
C GLU A 48 -16.36 -14.20 -5.17
N LEU A 49 -15.11 -14.68 -5.10
CA LEU A 49 -14.63 -15.89 -5.77
C LEU A 49 -14.51 -17.09 -4.82
N GLY A 50 -15.03 -16.94 -3.59
CA GLY A 50 -14.94 -17.96 -2.55
C GLY A 50 -13.61 -17.91 -1.80
N THR A 51 -13.07 -19.07 -1.47
CA THR A 51 -11.88 -19.20 -0.60
C THR A 51 -10.80 -20.04 -1.25
N GLU A 52 -9.54 -19.75 -0.90
CA GLU A 52 -8.38 -20.58 -1.21
C GLU A 52 -7.50 -20.67 0.03
N GLY A 53 -7.50 -21.85 0.65
CA GLY A 53 -6.87 -22.03 1.96
C GLY A 53 -7.40 -20.99 2.97
N PRO A 54 -6.52 -20.26 3.67
CA PRO A 54 -6.91 -19.26 4.68
C PRO A 54 -7.29 -17.90 4.08
N TRP A 55 -7.38 -17.79 2.76
CA TRP A 55 -7.67 -16.54 2.05
C TRP A 55 -9.08 -16.54 1.47
N ARG A 56 -9.80 -15.45 1.68
CA ARG A 56 -11.00 -15.13 0.91
C ARG A 56 -10.58 -14.35 -0.33
N ARG A 57 -11.13 -14.75 -1.47
CA ARG A 57 -10.82 -14.18 -2.78
C ARG A 57 -12.01 -13.43 -3.33
N GLY A 58 -11.74 -12.27 -3.91
CA GLY A 58 -12.67 -11.52 -4.74
C GLY A 58 -11.96 -10.98 -5.97
N SER A 59 -12.70 -10.39 -6.90
CA SER A 59 -12.12 -9.71 -8.07
C SER A 59 -12.69 -8.32 -8.22
N ARG A 60 -11.86 -7.40 -8.69
CA ARG A 60 -12.24 -6.05 -9.14
C ARG A 60 -11.60 -5.78 -10.49
N GLY A 61 -12.40 -5.93 -11.56
CA GLY A 61 -11.85 -6.01 -12.92
C GLY A 61 -10.84 -7.15 -13.02
N ASP A 62 -9.65 -6.86 -13.55
CA ASP A 62 -8.56 -7.84 -13.71
C ASP A 62 -7.69 -7.99 -12.45
N VAL A 63 -8.08 -7.37 -11.33
CA VAL A 63 -7.35 -7.45 -10.06
C VAL A 63 -7.98 -8.50 -9.14
N LEU A 64 -7.20 -9.51 -8.79
CA LEU A 64 -7.52 -10.47 -7.73
C LEU A 64 -7.31 -9.81 -6.35
N LEU A 65 -8.28 -9.92 -5.46
CA LEU A 65 -8.22 -9.42 -4.09
C LEU A 65 -8.15 -10.61 -3.14
N GLU A 66 -7.11 -10.68 -2.32
CA GLU A 66 -6.94 -11.74 -1.31
C GLU A 66 -6.90 -11.11 0.08
N ARG A 67 -7.78 -11.57 0.97
CA ARG A 67 -7.84 -11.10 2.37
C ARG A 67 -7.95 -12.29 3.32
N PRO A 68 -7.35 -12.24 4.52
CA PRO A 68 -7.41 -13.36 5.45
C PRO A 68 -8.85 -13.60 5.90
N ILE A 69 -9.21 -14.86 6.13
CA ILE A 69 -10.52 -15.24 6.67
C ILE A 69 -10.58 -14.98 8.19
N THR A 70 -9.46 -15.21 8.87
CA THR A 70 -9.30 -15.13 10.33
C THR A 70 -8.33 -14.01 10.69
N GLY A 71 -8.51 -13.43 11.88
CA GLY A 71 -7.60 -12.42 12.45
C GLY A 71 -6.49 -13.07 13.26
N ASP A 72 -5.84 -14.10 12.73
CA ASP A 72 -4.79 -14.83 13.46
C ASP A 72 -3.58 -13.94 13.73
N ALA A 73 -2.82 -14.25 14.78
CA ALA A 73 -1.65 -13.46 15.18
C ALA A 73 -0.55 -13.43 14.11
N THR A 74 -0.53 -14.43 13.23
CA THR A 74 0.39 -14.51 12.08
C THR A 74 -0.41 -14.48 10.80
N VAL A 75 -0.06 -13.57 9.89
CA VAL A 75 -0.66 -13.52 8.56
C VAL A 75 -0.24 -14.78 7.79
N PRO A 76 -1.17 -15.59 7.27
CA PRO A 76 -0.82 -16.78 6.49
C PRO A 76 0.01 -16.40 5.26
N VAL A 77 0.74 -17.36 4.69
CA VAL A 77 1.42 -17.13 3.41
C VAL A 77 0.36 -17.19 2.29
N PRO A 78 0.32 -16.24 1.35
CA PRO A 78 -0.58 -16.32 0.19
C PRO A 78 -0.21 -17.51 -0.68
N THR A 79 -1.21 -18.16 -1.27
CA THR A 79 -1.00 -19.22 -2.25
C THR A 79 -0.22 -18.66 -3.45
N GLU A 80 0.55 -19.50 -4.13
CA GLU A 80 1.19 -19.11 -5.39
C GLU A 80 0.14 -18.65 -6.40
N SER A 81 0.48 -17.64 -7.19
CA SER A 81 -0.42 -17.07 -8.19
C SER A 81 0.36 -16.82 -9.47
N SER A 82 -0.28 -17.07 -10.61
CA SER A 82 0.30 -16.87 -11.94
C SER A 82 0.13 -15.45 -12.47
N VAL A 83 -0.35 -14.51 -11.65
CA VAL A 83 -0.50 -13.10 -12.04
C VAL A 83 0.86 -12.44 -12.22
N GLU A 84 0.94 -11.48 -13.14
CA GLU A 84 2.18 -10.75 -13.41
C GLU A 84 2.58 -9.84 -12.23
N TRP A 85 1.60 -9.19 -11.60
CA TRP A 85 1.85 -8.26 -10.51
C TRP A 85 1.25 -8.74 -9.20
N THR A 86 2.06 -8.76 -8.15
CA THR A 86 1.59 -8.93 -6.77
C THR A 86 1.89 -7.67 -5.98
N VAL A 87 0.85 -7.09 -5.39
CA VAL A 87 0.95 -5.99 -4.43
C VAL A 87 0.60 -6.53 -3.04
N VAL A 88 1.48 -6.37 -2.07
CA VAL A 88 1.24 -6.76 -0.68
C VAL A 88 0.83 -5.52 0.09
N ASP A 89 -0.44 -5.44 0.52
CA ASP A 89 -0.94 -4.34 1.35
C ASP A 89 -0.79 -4.69 2.82
N THR A 90 0.15 -4.04 3.49
CA THR A 90 0.48 -4.27 4.89
C THR A 90 0.61 -2.94 5.65
N ASN A 91 1.01 -3.01 6.92
CA ASN A 91 1.11 -1.85 7.79
C ASN A 91 2.41 -1.84 8.61
N TRP A 92 2.62 -0.73 9.30
CA TRP A 92 3.80 -0.45 10.12
C TRP A 92 4.17 -1.54 11.14
N THR A 93 3.22 -2.37 11.61
CA THR A 93 3.55 -3.45 12.55
C THR A 93 4.45 -4.50 11.90
N THR A 94 4.33 -4.67 10.58
CA THR A 94 5.22 -5.56 9.81
C THR A 94 6.64 -5.02 9.79
N VAL A 95 6.81 -3.70 9.66
CA VAL A 95 8.13 -3.04 9.71
C VAL A 95 8.75 -3.23 11.11
N SER A 96 7.99 -2.99 12.18
CA SER A 96 8.48 -3.20 13.55
C SER A 96 8.77 -4.67 13.89
N GLY A 97 8.08 -5.60 13.21
CA GLY A 97 8.22 -7.04 13.38
C GLY A 97 9.05 -7.72 12.29
N MET A 98 9.84 -6.96 11.52
CA MET A 98 10.51 -7.49 10.32
C MET A 98 11.29 -8.78 10.58
N GLY A 99 11.85 -9.00 11.77
CA GLY A 99 12.60 -10.21 12.13
C GLY A 99 11.84 -11.54 12.02
N ALA A 100 10.51 -11.56 11.89
CA ALA A 100 9.70 -12.77 11.88
C ALA A 100 8.75 -12.88 10.68
N GLY A 101 8.47 -14.13 10.27
CA GLY A 101 7.47 -14.45 9.26
C GLY A 101 7.82 -14.05 7.82
N TRP A 102 6.95 -14.43 6.89
CA TRP A 102 7.16 -14.21 5.46
C TRP A 102 7.08 -12.73 5.09
N LEU A 103 6.21 -11.94 5.73
CA LEU A 103 6.08 -10.51 5.46
C LEU A 103 7.36 -9.74 5.79
N GLY A 104 8.00 -10.06 6.91
CA GLY A 104 9.30 -9.51 7.27
C GLY A 104 10.39 -9.89 6.26
N SER A 105 10.34 -11.11 5.73
CA SER A 105 11.22 -11.54 4.64
C SER A 105 10.98 -10.75 3.35
N VAL A 106 9.71 -10.50 2.99
CA VAL A 106 9.34 -9.66 1.84
C VAL A 106 9.95 -8.27 1.99
N LEU A 107 9.74 -7.59 3.14
CA LEU A 107 10.27 -6.24 3.33
C LEU A 107 11.80 -6.15 3.33
N ARG A 108 12.51 -7.21 3.75
CA ARG A 108 13.97 -7.27 3.70
C ARG A 108 14.54 -7.50 2.31
N THR A 109 13.81 -8.21 1.45
CA THR A 109 14.35 -8.73 0.17
C THR A 109 13.82 -8.00 -1.04
N LEU A 110 12.63 -7.39 -0.95
CA LEU A 110 11.96 -6.76 -2.08
C LEU A 110 12.45 -5.33 -2.28
N ASP A 111 12.98 -4.98 -3.43
CA ASP A 111 13.44 -3.60 -3.72
C ASP A 111 12.30 -2.59 -3.81
N ASP A 112 11.13 -3.04 -4.27
CA ASP A 112 9.95 -2.19 -4.44
C ASP A 112 9.13 -2.09 -3.13
N VAL A 113 9.55 -1.20 -2.21
CA VAL A 113 8.80 -0.87 -0.99
C VAL A 113 8.22 0.54 -1.07
N VAL A 114 6.91 0.64 -0.86
CA VAL A 114 6.14 1.89 -0.81
C VAL A 114 5.68 2.14 0.62
N LEU A 115 6.14 3.23 1.24
CA LEU A 115 5.71 3.69 2.56
C LEU A 115 4.60 4.72 2.41
N VAL A 116 3.38 4.41 2.84
CA VAL A 116 2.22 5.29 2.69
C VAL A 116 1.93 6.03 3.97
N THR A 117 1.77 7.35 3.86
CA THR A 117 1.32 8.22 4.95
C THR A 117 0.38 9.30 4.44
N ASN A 118 -0.08 10.20 5.31
CA ASN A 118 -0.86 11.38 4.92
C ASN A 118 -0.08 12.67 5.16
N ALA A 119 -0.53 13.78 4.55
CA ALA A 119 0.10 15.10 4.69
C ALA A 119 -0.15 15.76 6.06
N SER A 120 0.15 15.04 7.15
CA SER A 120 0.12 15.53 8.53
C SER A 120 1.50 15.38 9.17
N LEU A 121 1.80 16.21 10.18
CA LEU A 121 3.07 16.11 10.90
C LEU A 121 3.25 14.74 11.58
N PRO A 122 2.26 14.19 12.33
CA PRO A 122 2.39 12.85 12.89
C PRO A 122 2.52 11.76 11.82
N GLY A 123 1.87 11.93 10.67
CA GLY A 123 1.99 11.00 9.54
C GLY A 123 3.41 10.94 8.98
N VAL A 124 4.01 12.10 8.70
CA VAL A 124 5.38 12.15 8.15
C VAL A 124 6.40 11.66 9.18
N ARG A 125 6.24 11.96 10.47
CA ARG A 125 7.11 11.41 11.53
C ARG A 125 7.01 9.89 11.64
N ARG A 126 5.83 9.31 11.45
CA ARG A 126 5.70 7.84 11.40
C ARG A 126 6.34 7.23 10.15
N LEU A 127 6.29 7.93 9.01
CA LEU A 127 6.99 7.52 7.80
C LEU A 127 8.50 7.52 8.02
N GLU A 128 9.05 8.56 8.65
CA GLU A 128 10.46 8.65 9.06
C GLU A 128 10.86 7.43 9.90
N SER A 129 10.13 7.12 10.97
CA SER A 129 10.43 5.95 11.81
C SER A 129 10.29 4.63 11.06
N CYS A 130 9.32 4.49 10.15
CA CYS A 130 9.21 3.29 9.32
C CYS A 130 10.41 3.16 8.37
N ALA A 131 10.88 4.26 7.78
CA ALA A 131 12.04 4.30 6.92
C ALA A 131 13.33 3.94 7.67
N GLU A 132 13.52 4.49 8.88
CA GLU A 132 14.67 4.17 9.75
C GLU A 132 14.70 2.69 10.12
N LEU A 133 13.55 2.11 10.50
CA LEU A 133 13.44 0.69 10.82
C LEU A 133 13.63 -0.21 9.61
N LEU A 134 13.14 0.22 8.44
CA LEU A 134 13.33 -0.48 7.17
C LEU A 134 14.83 -0.50 6.78
N GLY A 135 15.55 0.61 7.03
CA GLY A 135 17.01 0.68 6.91
C GLY A 135 17.55 0.61 5.47
N ARG A 136 16.71 0.88 4.48
CA ARG A 136 17.01 0.79 3.04
C ARG A 136 16.12 1.72 2.23
N ASP A 137 16.40 1.81 0.94
CA ASP A 137 15.67 2.68 0.02
C ASP A 137 14.20 2.28 -0.10
N ALA A 138 13.35 3.29 -0.23
CA ALA A 138 11.91 3.13 -0.38
C ALA A 138 11.27 4.34 -1.05
N LEU A 139 10.05 4.15 -1.58
CA LEU A 139 9.24 5.24 -2.09
C LEU A 139 8.22 5.68 -1.01
N GLY A 140 8.33 6.91 -0.52
CA GLY A 140 7.35 7.49 0.38
C GLY A 140 6.19 8.12 -0.39
N VAL A 141 4.98 7.62 -0.18
CA VAL A 141 3.74 8.15 -0.76
C VAL A 141 2.98 8.94 0.30
N VAL A 142 2.79 10.23 0.05
CA VAL A 142 2.04 11.13 0.94
C VAL A 142 0.66 11.41 0.35
N VAL A 143 -0.35 10.75 0.92
CA VAL A 143 -1.75 10.91 0.52
C VAL A 143 -2.29 12.26 1.00
N GLY A 144 -2.90 13.02 0.10
CA GLY A 144 -3.49 14.32 0.43
C GLY A 144 -3.25 15.39 -0.63
N PRO A 145 -3.09 16.66 -0.23
CA PRO A 145 -2.79 17.73 -1.16
C PRO A 145 -1.40 17.57 -1.78
N THR A 146 -1.21 18.10 -2.99
CA THR A 146 0.08 18.16 -3.69
C THR A 146 1.20 18.71 -2.80
N ALA A 147 2.45 18.28 -2.99
CA ALA A 147 3.58 18.71 -2.16
C ALA A 147 3.71 20.24 -1.98
N ARG A 148 3.41 21.01 -3.03
CA ARG A 148 3.39 22.48 -3.00
C ARG A 148 2.48 23.06 -1.91
N ARG A 149 1.36 22.39 -1.63
CA ARG A 149 0.29 22.78 -0.70
C ARG A 149 0.47 22.19 0.70
N TRP A 150 1.53 21.45 0.98
CA TRP A 150 1.77 20.93 2.32
C TRP A 150 1.92 22.07 3.35
N PRO A 151 1.33 21.94 4.55
CA PRO A 151 1.57 22.86 5.65
C PRO A 151 3.07 22.99 5.96
N ARG A 152 3.51 24.17 6.42
CA ARG A 152 4.93 24.40 6.74
C ARG A 152 5.54 23.34 7.69
N PRO A 153 4.87 22.92 8.78
CA PRO A 153 5.41 21.87 9.64
C PRO A 153 5.63 20.53 8.92
N VAL A 154 4.75 20.18 7.97
CA VAL A 154 4.86 18.97 7.16
C VAL A 154 6.05 19.05 6.22
N LYS A 155 6.26 20.20 5.57
CA LYS A 155 7.44 20.43 4.70
C LYS A 155 8.75 20.32 5.46
N VAL A 156 8.81 20.87 6.68
CA VAL A 156 9.99 20.79 7.55
C VAL A 156 10.26 19.33 7.95
N ALA A 157 9.24 18.57 8.34
CA ALA A 157 9.40 17.15 8.66
C ALA A 157 9.80 16.33 7.43
N ALA A 158 9.20 16.60 6.26
CA ALA A 158 9.51 15.91 5.01
C ALA A 158 10.97 16.13 4.56
N ALA A 159 11.55 17.31 4.86
CA ALA A 159 12.96 17.60 4.59
C ALA A 159 13.93 16.83 5.50
N GLY A 160 13.46 16.25 6.61
CA GLY A 160 14.24 15.40 7.50
C GLY A 160 14.20 13.91 7.16
N ILE A 161 13.40 13.51 6.17
CA ILE A 161 13.29 12.11 5.76
C ILE A 161 14.64 11.59 5.23
N PRO A 162 15.06 10.36 5.58
CA PRO A 162 16.31 9.78 5.11
C PRO A 162 16.48 9.85 3.60
N ALA A 163 17.71 10.10 3.12
CA ALA A 163 18.00 10.33 1.70
C ALA A 163 17.61 9.16 0.78
N GLY A 164 17.62 7.93 1.29
CA GLY A 164 17.15 6.74 0.57
C GLY A 164 15.64 6.68 0.35
N VAL A 165 14.86 7.60 0.93
CA VAL A 165 13.41 7.66 0.76
C VAL A 165 13.00 8.80 -0.15
N HIS A 166 12.51 8.45 -1.34
CA HIS A 166 11.97 9.42 -2.29
C HIS A 166 10.51 9.72 -2.00
N LEU A 167 10.13 10.99 -1.78
CA LEU A 167 8.74 11.36 -1.49
C LEU A 167 7.98 11.78 -2.77
N THR A 168 6.77 11.25 -2.93
CA THR A 168 5.78 11.71 -3.93
C THR A 168 4.42 11.94 -3.27
N ASP A 169 3.66 12.91 -3.78
CA ASP A 169 2.26 13.06 -3.38
C ASP A 169 1.35 12.07 -4.12
N PHE A 170 0.24 11.71 -3.47
CA PHE A 170 -0.82 10.90 -4.03
C PHE A 170 -2.17 11.54 -3.70
N PRO A 171 -3.04 11.77 -4.71
CA PRO A 171 -4.29 12.48 -4.50
C PRO A 171 -5.20 11.72 -3.54
N LEU A 172 -5.82 12.48 -2.64
CA LEU A 172 -6.89 12.00 -1.79
C LEU A 172 -8.22 12.12 -2.52
N ASP A 173 -9.02 11.05 -2.52
CA ASP A 173 -10.40 11.09 -3.00
C ASP A 173 -11.37 11.26 -1.83
N SER A 174 -12.10 12.37 -1.80
CA SER A 174 -13.02 12.71 -0.71
C SER A 174 -14.22 11.77 -0.63
N ARG A 175 -14.66 11.18 -1.75
CA ARG A 175 -15.76 10.21 -1.75
C ARG A 175 -15.30 8.91 -1.08
N LEU A 176 -14.12 8.40 -1.43
CA LEU A 176 -13.56 7.19 -0.81
C LEU A 176 -13.22 7.40 0.67
N GLN A 177 -12.91 8.62 1.11
CA GLN A 177 -12.77 8.91 2.55
C GLN A 177 -14.05 8.67 3.34
N VAL A 178 -15.21 8.94 2.72
CA VAL A 178 -16.52 8.82 3.36
C VAL A 178 -17.08 7.42 3.19
N THR A 179 -16.96 6.87 1.98
CA THR A 179 -17.61 5.60 1.59
C THR A 179 -16.73 4.37 1.82
N GLY A 180 -15.44 4.57 2.09
CA GLY A 180 -14.46 3.49 2.02
C GLY A 180 -14.23 3.04 0.58
N MET A 181 -13.60 1.89 0.41
CA MET A 181 -13.43 1.29 -0.91
C MET A 181 -14.76 0.68 -1.40
N THR A 182 -15.10 0.94 -2.66
CA THR A 182 -16.29 0.40 -3.33
C THR A 182 -15.89 -0.33 -4.62
N PRO A 183 -16.80 -1.09 -5.24
CA PRO A 183 -16.52 -1.77 -6.51
C PRO A 183 -16.50 -0.83 -7.73
N ASP A 184 -16.93 0.43 -7.56
CA ASP A 184 -16.94 1.43 -8.64
C ASP A 184 -15.53 1.64 -9.20
N PRO A 185 -15.35 1.94 -10.50
CA PRO A 185 -14.03 2.25 -11.05
C PRO A 185 -13.30 3.35 -10.28
N PHE A 186 -11.98 3.24 -10.19
CA PHE A 186 -11.20 4.31 -9.57
C PHE A 186 -11.27 5.61 -10.39
N PRO A 187 -11.33 6.77 -9.71
CA PRO A 187 -11.18 8.06 -10.36
C PRO A 187 -9.85 8.15 -11.12
N ALA A 188 -9.89 8.75 -12.32
CA ALA A 188 -8.72 8.92 -13.17
C ALA A 188 -7.51 9.57 -12.47
N PRO A 189 -7.66 10.56 -11.56
CA PRO A 189 -6.53 11.11 -10.83
C PRO A 189 -5.78 10.09 -9.96
N LEU A 190 -6.49 9.14 -9.33
CA LEU A 190 -5.86 8.09 -8.52
C LEU A 190 -5.08 7.13 -9.41
N LEU A 191 -5.66 6.71 -10.54
CA LEU A 191 -4.99 5.84 -11.51
C LEU A 191 -3.76 6.51 -12.11
N LYS A 192 -3.84 7.81 -12.43
CA LYS A 192 -2.69 8.55 -12.96
C LYS A 192 -1.55 8.65 -11.94
N ALA A 193 -1.88 8.89 -10.67
CA ALA A 193 -0.88 8.92 -9.60
C ALA A 193 -0.26 7.54 -9.37
N ALA A 194 -1.06 6.47 -9.40
CA ALA A 194 -0.58 5.11 -9.31
C ALA A 194 0.37 4.73 -10.46
N GLN A 195 0.05 5.14 -11.69
CA GLN A 195 0.96 4.98 -12.84
C GLN A 195 2.31 5.69 -12.63
N ASN A 196 2.29 6.89 -12.05
CA ASN A 196 3.52 7.62 -11.73
C ASN A 196 4.35 6.90 -10.65
N VAL A 197 3.70 6.36 -9.61
CA VAL A 197 4.38 5.55 -8.58
C VAL A 197 5.00 4.31 -9.21
N LEU A 198 4.26 3.56 -10.04
CA LEU A 198 4.82 2.41 -10.76
C LEU A 198 6.02 2.79 -11.64
N ALA A 199 5.98 3.95 -12.29
CA ALA A 199 7.10 4.43 -13.10
C ALA A 199 8.33 4.81 -12.25
N LEU A 200 8.15 5.25 -11.00
CA LEU A 200 9.24 5.50 -10.06
C LEU A 200 9.87 4.20 -9.55
N LEU A 201 9.04 3.20 -9.24
CA LEU A 201 9.51 1.87 -8.82
C LEU A 201 10.31 1.16 -9.91
N ARG A 202 9.89 1.27 -11.17
CA ARG A 202 10.59 0.64 -12.32
C ARG A 202 11.92 1.29 -12.70
N LYS A 203 12.30 2.43 -12.11
CA LYS A 203 13.63 3.01 -12.37
C LYS A 203 14.65 2.30 -11.50
N GLU A 204 15.50 1.49 -12.13
CA GLU A 204 16.72 0.98 -11.50
C GLU A 204 17.59 2.17 -11.02
N PRO A 205 18.26 2.06 -9.86
CA PRO A 205 19.29 3.02 -9.50
C PRO A 205 20.44 2.91 -10.52
N THR A 206 20.67 4.00 -11.26
CA THR A 206 21.89 4.21 -12.07
C THR A 206 23.16 4.10 -11.24
#